data_AF-A0A968GQU4-F1
#
_entry.id   AF-A0A968GQU4-F1
#
_cell.length_a   1.000
_cell.length_b   1.000
_cell.length_c   1.000
_cell.angle_alpha   90.00
_cell.angle_beta   90.00
_cell.angle_gamma   90.00
#
_symmetry.space_group_name_H-M   'P 1'
#
loop_
_entity.id
_entity.type
_entity.pdbx_description
1 polymer ?
#
loop_
_entity_poly.entity_id
_entity_poly.type
_entity_poly.pdbx_seq_one_letter_code
_entity_poly.pdbx_strand_id
1 'polypeptide(L)'
;MPFYLGKRGEDDLILFHSTAIPNKQTHGHLYKAVIGPFVSRVGAGYFARYGSKNPDIRTAADAEHLARADPRMEQLIVEENMTTEELTIALECDAQDQAEYSPNPTLPVFNRQELFQTQGAIPCLIGMKTN
;
A
#
# COMPACT_ATOMS: atom_id res chain seq x y z
N MET A 1 0.22 3.48 -18.39
CA MET A 1 -0.31 4.85 -18.56
C MET A 1 0.36 5.71 -17.49
N PRO A 2 0.91 6.89 -17.83
CA PRO A 2 1.69 7.66 -16.86
C PRO A 2 0.81 8.25 -15.75
N PHE A 3 1.41 8.39 -14.59
CA PHE A 3 0.83 9.05 -13.43
C PHE A 3 1.23 10.52 -13.38
N TYR A 4 0.35 11.35 -12.88
CA TYR A 4 0.56 12.78 -12.71
C TYR A 4 0.02 13.24 -11.36
N LEU A 5 0.58 14.31 -10.82
CA LEU A 5 0.06 14.98 -9.63
C LEU A 5 -0.48 16.35 -10.02
N GLY A 6 -1.78 16.56 -9.76
CA GLY A 6 -2.45 17.83 -9.97
C GLY A 6 -2.43 18.66 -8.69
N LYS A 7 -1.92 19.90 -8.78
CA LYS A 7 -1.87 20.83 -7.65
C LYS A 7 -3.14 21.69 -7.60
N ARG A 8 -3.94 21.57 -6.54
CA ARG A 8 -5.13 22.43 -6.31
C ARG A 8 -4.83 23.57 -5.32
N GLY A 9 -4.18 23.24 -4.21
CA GLY A 9 -3.74 24.16 -3.15
C GLY A 9 -2.20 24.22 -3.03
N GLU A 10 -1.66 24.85 -1.98
CA GLU A 10 -0.20 24.86 -1.76
C GLU A 10 0.34 23.47 -1.42
N ASP A 11 -0.40 22.71 -0.61
CA ASP A 11 -0.04 21.36 -0.13
C ASP A 11 -1.01 20.26 -0.58
N ASP A 12 -1.93 20.56 -1.50
CA ASP A 12 -2.91 19.60 -2.01
C ASP A 12 -2.49 19.09 -3.39
N LEU A 13 -1.90 17.89 -3.40
CA LEU A 13 -1.49 17.14 -4.59
C LEU A 13 -2.40 15.93 -4.79
N ILE A 14 -3.08 15.89 -5.93
CA ILE A 14 -4.01 14.83 -6.29
C ILE A 14 -3.42 13.96 -7.37
N LEU A 15 -3.31 12.66 -7.10
CA LEU A 15 -2.87 11.68 -8.07
C LEU A 15 -3.95 11.44 -9.12
N PHE A 16 -3.56 11.50 -10.39
CA PHE A 16 -4.40 11.07 -11.50
C PHE A 16 -3.55 10.41 -12.59
N HIS A 17 -4.23 9.78 -13.55
CA HIS A 17 -3.61 9.11 -14.69
C HIS A 17 -4.11 9.82 -15.96
N SER A 18 -3.24 9.98 -16.97
CA SER A 18 -3.65 10.55 -18.26
C SER A 18 -2.90 9.91 -19.41
N THR A 19 -3.60 9.59 -20.50
CA THR A 19 -2.98 9.04 -21.71
C THR A 19 -2.28 10.11 -22.53
N ALA A 20 -2.74 11.36 -22.43
CA ALA A 20 -2.16 12.52 -23.09
C ALA A 20 -1.40 13.39 -22.09
N ILE A 21 -0.43 14.17 -22.58
CA ILE A 21 0.30 15.12 -21.73
C ILE A 21 -0.68 16.20 -21.25
N PRO A 22 -0.87 16.36 -19.92
CA PRO A 22 -1.74 17.39 -19.37
C PRO A 22 -1.31 18.78 -19.80
N ASN A 23 -2.27 19.60 -20.19
CA ASN A 23 -2.03 20.97 -20.64
C ASN A 23 -3.15 21.90 -20.14
N LYS A 24 -3.00 23.20 -20.42
CA LYS A 24 -3.95 24.21 -19.96
C LYS A 24 -5.39 23.97 -20.43
N GLN A 25 -5.59 23.46 -21.64
CA GLN A 25 -6.92 23.21 -22.20
C GLN A 25 -7.57 21.98 -21.55
N THR A 26 -6.79 20.91 -21.34
CA THR A 26 -7.31 19.63 -20.84
C THR A 26 -7.45 19.56 -19.33
N HIS A 27 -6.51 20.15 -18.58
CA HIS A 27 -6.44 20.01 -17.11
C HIS A 27 -6.30 21.34 -16.36
N GLY A 28 -6.09 22.45 -17.07
CA GLY A 28 -5.91 23.77 -16.45
C GLY A 28 -7.14 24.31 -15.70
N HIS A 29 -8.32 23.73 -15.94
CA HIS A 29 -9.54 24.01 -15.19
C HIS A 29 -9.66 23.18 -13.90
N LEU A 30 -8.91 22.08 -13.78
CA LEU A 30 -8.93 21.17 -12.63
C LEU A 30 -7.80 21.48 -11.64
N TYR A 31 -6.64 21.89 -12.16
CA TYR A 31 -5.41 22.05 -11.40
C TYR A 31 -4.70 23.35 -11.78
N LYS A 32 -4.07 23.99 -10.80
CA LYS A 32 -3.22 25.17 -11.00
C LYS A 32 -1.91 24.80 -11.71
N ALA A 33 -1.38 23.63 -11.38
CA ALA A 33 -0.18 23.06 -11.99
C ALA A 33 -0.27 21.54 -12.01
N VAL A 34 0.51 20.92 -12.89
CA VAL A 34 0.63 19.46 -12.99
C VAL A 34 2.11 19.09 -12.92
N ILE A 35 2.43 18.04 -12.17
CA ILE A 35 3.78 17.50 -11.99
C ILE A 35 3.79 16.07 -12.53
N GLY A 36 4.81 15.73 -13.31
CA GLY A 36 4.97 14.42 -13.94
C GLY A 36 5.60 14.54 -15.33
N PRO A 37 5.61 13.46 -16.14
CA PRO A 37 5.01 12.16 -15.85
C PRO A 37 5.82 11.33 -14.85
N PHE A 38 5.11 10.57 -14.00
CA PHE A 38 5.66 9.49 -13.19
C PHE A 38 5.37 8.14 -13.86
N VAL A 39 6.29 7.20 -13.69
CA VAL A 39 6.18 5.85 -14.26
C VAL A 39 5.30 4.98 -13.37
N SER A 40 5.33 5.21 -12.06
CA SER A 40 4.65 4.41 -11.06
C SER A 40 3.75 5.23 -10.14
N ARG A 41 2.73 4.58 -9.56
CA ARG A 41 1.93 5.11 -8.45
C ARG A 41 2.81 5.34 -7.23
N VAL A 42 3.79 4.45 -7.03
CA VAL A 42 4.76 4.52 -5.93
C VAL A 42 5.58 5.82 -5.97
N GLY A 43 6.20 6.13 -7.12
CA GLY A 43 7.01 7.33 -7.31
C GLY A 43 6.20 8.62 -7.20
N ALA A 44 5.00 8.64 -7.80
CA ALA A 44 4.07 9.77 -7.64
C ALA A 44 3.63 9.95 -6.18
N GLY A 45 3.29 8.86 -5.50
CA GLY A 45 2.92 8.88 -4.07
C GLY A 45 4.06 9.34 -3.18
N TYR A 46 5.29 8.92 -3.48
CA TYR A 46 6.49 9.35 -2.77
C TYR A 46 6.74 10.85 -2.93
N PHE A 47 6.66 11.36 -4.16
CA PHE A 47 6.77 12.80 -4.42
C PHE A 47 5.69 13.58 -3.67
N ALA A 48 4.44 13.10 -3.68
CA ALA A 48 3.35 13.78 -2.99
C ALA A 48 3.57 13.89 -1.46
N ARG A 49 4.14 12.85 -0.85
CA ARG A 49 4.37 12.79 0.61
C ARG A 49 5.63 13.52 1.06
N TYR A 50 6.72 13.41 0.29
CA TYR A 50 8.06 13.82 0.72
C TYR A 50 8.70 14.90 -0.16
N GLY A 51 8.16 15.16 -1.36
CA GLY A 51 8.75 16.08 -2.34
C GLY A 51 8.86 17.53 -1.88
N SER A 52 7.90 18.03 -1.09
CA SER A 52 7.88 19.45 -0.70
C SER A 52 9.06 19.90 0.16
N LYS A 53 9.67 18.98 0.93
CA LYS A 53 10.77 19.26 1.87
C LYS A 53 12.04 18.48 1.56
N ASN A 54 12.06 17.69 0.49
CA ASN A 54 13.21 16.86 0.15
C ASN A 54 14.00 17.49 -1.01
N PRO A 55 15.21 18.05 -0.74
CA PRO A 55 16.03 18.70 -1.76
C PRO A 55 16.61 17.73 -2.80
N ASP A 56 16.60 16.43 -2.50
CA ASP A 56 17.10 15.38 -3.39
C ASP A 56 16.08 15.01 -4.47
N ILE A 57 14.81 15.43 -4.31
CA ILE A 57 13.75 15.19 -5.28
C ILE A 57 13.63 16.41 -6.20
N ARG A 58 14.35 16.39 -7.33
CA ARG A 58 14.30 17.47 -8.33
C ARG A 58 13.43 17.11 -9.52
N THR A 59 13.35 15.83 -9.84
CA THR A 59 12.61 15.29 -10.97
C THR A 59 11.69 14.15 -10.55
N ALA A 60 10.76 13.80 -11.44
CA ALA A 60 9.93 12.60 -11.26
C ALA A 60 10.80 11.34 -11.16
N ALA A 61 11.89 11.26 -11.95
CA ALA A 61 12.81 10.12 -11.92
C ALA A 61 13.55 9.98 -10.58
N ASP A 62 13.93 11.10 -9.94
CA ASP A 62 14.55 11.06 -8.61
C ASP A 62 13.57 10.50 -7.57
N ALA A 63 12.29 10.91 -7.65
CA ALA A 63 11.25 10.39 -6.78
C ALA A 63 11.04 8.88 -6.98
N GLU A 64 11.04 8.40 -8.22
CA GLU A 64 10.95 6.95 -8.53
C GLU A 64 12.11 6.17 -7.91
N HIS A 65 13.34 6.66 -8.07
CA HIS A 65 14.53 6.02 -7.55
C HIS A 65 14.53 5.99 -6.01
N LEU A 66 14.24 7.13 -5.39
CA LEU A 66 14.19 7.24 -3.93
C LEU A 66 13.06 6.43 -3.34
N ALA A 67 11.89 6.39 -3.99
CA ALA A 67 10.77 5.59 -3.51
C ALA A 67 11.10 4.10 -3.47
N ARG A 68 11.82 3.58 -4.48
CA ARG A 68 12.23 2.17 -4.52
C ARG A 68 13.32 1.83 -3.51
N ALA A 69 14.13 2.81 -3.12
CA ALA A 69 15.17 2.64 -2.12
C ALA A 69 14.64 2.80 -0.68
N ASP A 70 13.42 3.33 -0.50
CA ASP A 70 12.84 3.63 0.82
C ASP A 70 12.02 2.44 1.35
N PRO A 71 12.41 1.81 2.48
CA PRO A 71 11.68 0.68 3.05
C PRO A 71 10.23 1.03 3.42
N ARG A 72 9.92 2.30 3.67
CA ARG A 72 8.55 2.75 4.02
C ARG A 72 7.58 2.65 2.84
N MET A 73 8.10 2.43 1.62
CA MET A 73 7.31 2.28 0.41
C MET A 73 7.09 0.83 0.02
N GLU A 74 7.67 -0.13 0.75
CA GLU A 74 7.63 -1.56 0.42
C GLU A 74 6.19 -2.08 0.25
N GLN A 75 5.27 -1.70 1.15
CA GLN A 75 3.85 -2.05 1.02
C GLN A 75 3.23 -1.53 -0.29
N LEU A 76 3.50 -0.27 -0.64
CA LEU A 76 2.98 0.34 -1.87
C LEU A 76 3.59 -0.29 -3.12
N ILE A 77 4.84 -0.74 -3.05
CA ILE A 77 5.52 -1.46 -4.14
C ILE A 77 4.91 -2.85 -4.31
N VAL A 78 4.63 -3.57 -3.22
CA VAL A 78 3.95 -4.87 -3.27
C VAL A 78 2.56 -4.71 -3.88
N GLU A 79 1.76 -3.77 -3.38
CA GLU A 79 0.42 -3.50 -3.93
C GLU A 79 0.45 -3.14 -5.41
N GLU A 80 1.43 -2.34 -5.87
CA GLU A 80 1.53 -1.97 -7.28
C GLU A 80 1.87 -3.16 -8.19
N ASN A 81 2.62 -4.14 -7.69
CA ASN A 81 3.00 -5.33 -8.45
C ASN A 81 1.95 -6.43 -8.41
N MET A 82 0.98 -6.35 -7.48
CA MET A 82 -0.15 -7.27 -7.44
C MET A 82 -1.15 -6.95 -8.55
N THR A 83 -1.64 -8.00 -9.21
CA THR A 83 -2.80 -7.87 -10.09
C THR A 83 -4.04 -7.46 -9.27
N THR A 84 -5.01 -6.81 -9.90
CA THR A 84 -6.28 -6.43 -9.24
C THR A 84 -6.96 -7.63 -8.58
N GLU A 85 -6.83 -8.81 -9.19
CA GLU A 85 -7.36 -10.08 -8.69
C GLU A 85 -6.65 -10.50 -7.40
N GLU A 86 -5.31 -10.52 -7.41
CA GLU A 86 -4.51 -10.82 -6.21
C GLU A 86 -4.75 -9.81 -5.07
N LEU A 87 -4.92 -8.53 -5.40
CA LEU A 87 -5.22 -7.46 -4.44
C LEU A 87 -6.59 -7.66 -3.78
N THR A 88 -7.58 -8.06 -4.57
CA THR A 88 -8.93 -8.34 -4.06
C THR A 88 -8.91 -9.56 -3.14
N ILE A 89 -8.20 -10.62 -3.54
CA ILE A 89 -8.05 -11.84 -2.73
C ILE A 89 -7.34 -11.53 -1.41
N ALA A 90 -6.25 -10.75 -1.43
CA ALA A 90 -5.54 -10.38 -0.21
C ALA A 90 -6.43 -9.57 0.76
N LEU A 91 -7.21 -8.61 0.24
CA LEU A 91 -8.16 -7.84 1.05
C LEU A 91 -9.27 -8.71 1.64
N GLU A 92 -9.77 -9.70 0.89
CA GLU A 92 -10.76 -10.67 1.38
C GLU A 92 -10.17 -11.57 2.47
N CYS A 93 -8.93 -12.04 2.32
CA CYS A 93 -8.24 -12.81 3.34
C CYS A 93 -7.98 -11.99 4.61
N ASP A 94 -7.48 -10.76 4.49
CA ASP A 94 -7.27 -9.85 5.64
C ASP A 94 -8.56 -9.57 6.39
N ALA A 95 -9.69 -9.42 5.67
CA ALA A 95 -11.00 -9.23 6.28
C ALA A 95 -11.49 -10.48 7.04
N GLN A 96 -11.20 -11.68 6.53
CA GLN A 96 -11.53 -12.94 7.19
C GLN A 96 -10.70 -13.16 8.46
N ASP A 97 -9.39 -12.91 8.39
CA ASP A 97 -8.48 -13.01 9.55
C ASP A 97 -8.89 -12.03 10.67
N GLN A 98 -9.28 -10.79 10.32
CA GLN A 98 -9.78 -9.83 11.31
C GLN A 98 -11.12 -10.26 11.93
N ALA A 99 -11.99 -10.94 11.17
CA ALA A 99 -13.24 -11.46 11.70
C ALA A 99 -13.01 -12.64 12.65
N GLU A 100 -12.01 -13.48 12.39
CA GLU A 100 -11.68 -14.64 13.22
C GLU A 100 -10.97 -14.25 14.53
N TYR A 101 -10.22 -13.14 14.55
CA TYR A 101 -9.54 -12.62 15.74
C TYR A 101 -10.30 -11.51 16.49
N SER A 102 -11.50 -11.12 16.06
CA SER A 102 -12.30 -10.13 16.76
C SER A 102 -12.81 -10.71 18.10
N PRO A 103 -12.38 -10.20 19.27
CA PRO A 103 -12.87 -10.69 20.53
C PRO A 103 -14.34 -10.31 20.65
N ASN A 104 -15.22 -11.31 20.63
CA ASN A 104 -16.61 -11.12 21.05
C ASN A 104 -16.62 -10.36 22.39
N PRO A 105 -17.37 -9.25 22.52
CA PRO A 105 -17.40 -8.50 23.76
C PRO A 105 -18.13 -9.32 24.84
N THR A 106 -17.31 -9.83 25.77
CA THR A 106 -17.60 -10.05 27.20
C THR A 106 -18.81 -10.93 27.56
N LEU A 107 -18.52 -12.17 27.94
CA LEU A 107 -19.24 -12.85 29.04
C LEU A 107 -18.30 -13.00 30.23
N PRO A 108 -18.81 -12.93 31.48
CA PRO A 108 -18.01 -12.57 32.64
C PRO A 108 -17.05 -13.68 33.06
N VAL A 109 -15.83 -13.26 33.39
CA VAL A 109 -14.77 -14.06 34.00
C VAL A 109 -15.28 -14.65 35.32
N PHE A 110 -15.50 -15.96 35.36
CA PHE A 110 -15.56 -16.69 36.61
C PHE A 110 -14.21 -17.37 36.86
N ASN A 111 -13.50 -16.82 37.85
CA ASN A 111 -12.35 -17.42 38.52
C ASN A 111 -12.68 -18.86 38.96
N ARG A 112 -11.88 -19.84 38.55
CA ARG A 112 -11.44 -20.90 39.48
C ARG A 112 -10.20 -21.63 38.97
N GLN A 113 -9.18 -21.62 39.81
CA GLN A 113 -7.99 -22.45 39.75
C GLN A 113 -8.32 -23.94 39.62
N GLU A 114 -7.33 -24.68 39.12
CA GLU A 114 -7.21 -26.14 39.03
C GLU A 114 -7.77 -26.80 37.78
N LEU A 115 -6.90 -27.01 36.78
CA LEU A 115 -6.47 -28.37 36.40
C LEU A 115 -5.27 -28.27 35.43
N PHE A 116 -4.07 -28.53 35.95
CA PHE A 116 -2.96 -29.00 35.12
C PHE A 116 -3.23 -30.46 34.73
N GLN A 117 -2.67 -30.88 33.58
CA GLN A 117 -2.70 -32.22 32.95
C GLN A 117 -3.88 -32.38 31.97
N THR A 118 -3.72 -32.66 30.67
CA THR A 118 -2.72 -33.50 29.99
C THR A 118 -2.86 -33.37 28.44
N GLN A 119 -1.73 -33.56 27.74
CA GLN A 119 -1.57 -34.20 26.42
C GLN A 119 -1.94 -33.45 25.11
N GLY A 120 -1.01 -33.54 24.15
CA GLY A 120 -1.32 -33.48 22.72
C GLY A 120 -0.36 -32.66 21.86
N ALA A 121 0.91 -33.05 21.76
CA ALA A 121 1.77 -32.57 20.68
C ALA A 121 1.21 -33.03 19.33
N ILE A 122 0.93 -32.09 18.41
CA ILE A 122 0.56 -32.41 17.02
C ILE A 122 1.77 -32.08 16.12
N PRO A 123 2.35 -33.07 15.41
CA PRO A 123 3.56 -32.89 14.60
C PRO A 123 3.27 -32.27 13.22
N CYS A 124 4.15 -31.38 12.77
CA CYS A 124 4.18 -30.85 11.40
C CYS A 124 4.55 -31.96 10.40
N LEU A 125 3.70 -32.21 9.41
CA LEU A 125 3.96 -33.12 8.30
C LEU A 125 4.80 -32.43 7.22
N ILE A 126 6.08 -32.77 7.14
CA ILE A 126 6.95 -32.46 5.98
C ILE A 126 6.87 -33.62 4.99
N GLY A 127 6.60 -33.27 3.73
CA GLY A 127 6.29 -34.16 2.61
C GLY A 127 7.38 -35.16 2.21
N MET A 128 6.88 -36.22 1.58
CA MET A 128 7.58 -37.43 1.14
C MET A 128 8.53 -37.18 -0.05
N LYS A 129 9.66 -37.90 -0.04
CA LYS A 129 10.57 -38.09 -1.19
C LYS A 129 10.00 -39.10 -2.19
N THR A 130 10.14 -38.82 -3.48
CA THR A 130 10.21 -39.84 -4.54
C THR A 130 11.63 -39.91 -5.09
N ASN A 131 12.16 -41.12 -5.27
CA ASN A 131 13.30 -41.39 -6.15
C ASN A 131 12.84 -41.44 -7.61
#